data_AF-A0AAU7VP15-F1
#
_entry.id   AF-A0AAU7VP15-F1
#
_cell.length_a   1.000
_cell.length_b   1.000
_cell.length_c   1.000
_cell.angle_alpha   90.00
_cell.angle_beta   90.00
_cell.angle_gamma   90.00
#
_symmetry.space_group_name_H-M   'P 1'
#
loop_
_entity.id
_entity.type
_entity.pdbx_description
1 polymer ?
#
loop_
_entity_poly.entity_id
_entity_poly.type
_entity_poly.pdbx_seq_one_letter_code
_entity_poly.pdbx_strand_id
1 'polypeptide(L)'
;MSVANIMSKEFSTAYKDESIRSVVRKMKKNGHSIAFVLKKDHKLYGMVTNSTIKEVIEKNISHEEPISKITIDKDNIDALGTNNTIKEAIRTFKEKDIRFIPVLDREKIIGVISQRKAMRHLIKEQLQVELETKKEEKARLIVESLNEGLIVVDKNLIVIEFNPAAEKMLGFKAEDRIGKKSENRSQEPSIVDMVLKDGRPRYNQEVKMKDGKTLLVNYVPLKQNGHIEGVVQSFSDITEYKKLQDQVSKTKEELDKAFALTLPNSKVEYKLKSTPEYIDVYDSSSNTIRITDVIKSGGYVHVVNSLKVAADFNEMGLMKLIGIDKDTLVESIIFHDLGKSQPDLQIGDVVTPSEAFEFGMMHAARSADMAEKYYNKSKDVVTIIRYHHHPEEKLPNDFPTHLLPLLRLFKIIDGLSAAITRRNAKVIYEVDGSKLRVVEKNEHPKYNRELSIDLYTGNAVETPLNRGDE
;
A
#
# COMPACT_ATOMS: atom_id res chain seq x y z
N MET A 1 10.94 37.67 -24.43
CA MET A 1 11.99 37.21 -25.35
C MET A 1 12.09 38.14 -26.56
N SER A 2 13.29 38.38 -27.11
CA SER A 2 13.50 39.24 -28.30
C SER A 2 13.32 38.48 -29.61
N VAL A 3 13.03 39.20 -30.70
CA VAL A 3 12.91 38.61 -32.05
C VAL A 3 14.23 38.03 -32.55
N ALA A 4 15.37 38.58 -32.12
CA ALA A 4 16.70 38.08 -32.48
C ALA A 4 16.93 36.62 -32.06
N ASN A 5 16.33 36.18 -30.94
CA ASN A 5 16.47 34.82 -30.43
C ASN A 5 15.69 33.79 -31.26
N ILE A 6 14.70 34.23 -32.03
CA ILE A 6 13.78 33.33 -32.75
C ILE A 6 13.71 33.59 -34.26
N MET A 7 14.35 34.63 -34.79
CA MET A 7 14.35 34.91 -36.23
C MET A 7 14.98 33.75 -37.04
N SER A 8 14.63 33.63 -38.31
CA SER A 8 15.35 32.77 -39.26
C SER A 8 16.57 33.52 -39.78
N LYS A 9 17.74 32.87 -39.73
CA LYS A 9 18.95 33.36 -40.41
C LYS A 9 19.02 32.87 -41.87
N GLU A 10 18.19 31.91 -42.23
CA GLU A 10 18.05 31.41 -43.60
C GLU A 10 16.94 32.18 -44.31
N PHE A 11 17.34 32.99 -45.30
CA PHE A 11 16.47 33.76 -46.18
C PHE A 11 17.16 34.01 -47.53
N SER A 12 16.38 34.26 -48.58
CA SER A 12 16.94 34.57 -49.89
C SER A 12 17.31 36.05 -49.97
N THR A 13 18.48 36.34 -50.54
CA THR A 13 18.94 37.70 -50.85
C THR A 13 19.27 37.83 -52.33
N ALA A 14 19.19 39.04 -52.88
CA ALA A 14 19.64 39.37 -54.22
C ALA A 14 20.21 40.80 -54.25
N TYR A 15 21.10 41.13 -55.17
CA TYR A 15 21.48 42.51 -55.44
C TYR A 15 20.48 43.16 -56.41
N LYS A 16 20.29 44.49 -56.29
CA LYS A 16 19.29 45.24 -57.08
C LYS A 16 19.42 45.09 -58.61
N ASP A 17 20.62 44.80 -59.10
CA ASP A 17 20.94 44.68 -60.53
C ASP A 17 20.83 43.23 -61.05
N GLU A 18 20.54 42.23 -60.18
CA GLU A 18 20.32 40.84 -60.61
C GLU A 18 19.01 40.69 -61.40
N SER A 19 18.96 39.79 -62.39
CA SER A 19 17.76 39.59 -63.19
C SER A 19 16.63 38.92 -62.40
N ILE A 20 15.38 39.27 -62.73
CA ILE A 20 14.17 38.66 -62.14
C ILE A 20 14.25 37.12 -62.21
N ARG A 21 14.68 36.57 -63.35
CA ARG A 21 14.86 35.12 -63.55
C ARG A 21 15.81 34.48 -62.53
N SER A 22 16.95 35.12 -62.25
CA SER A 22 17.94 34.62 -61.29
C SER A 22 17.34 34.56 -59.87
N VAL A 23 16.72 35.65 -59.45
CA VAL A 23 16.14 35.78 -58.10
C VAL A 23 14.99 34.80 -57.89
N VAL A 24 14.09 34.66 -58.87
CA VAL A 24 12.98 33.69 -58.83
C VAL A 24 13.51 32.25 -58.73
N ARG A 25 14.56 31.90 -59.49
CA ARG A 25 15.22 30.57 -59.37
C ARG A 25 15.81 30.36 -57.99
N LYS A 26 16.47 31.37 -57.41
CA LYS A 26 17.05 31.32 -56.05
C LYS A 26 15.97 31.14 -54.98
N MET A 27 14.86 31.88 -55.08
CA MET A 27 13.69 31.73 -54.22
C MET A 27 13.09 30.32 -54.32
N LYS A 28 12.87 29.81 -55.54
CA LYS A 28 12.34 28.47 -55.76
C LYS A 28 13.27 27.37 -55.23
N LYS A 29 14.57 27.46 -55.52
CA LYS A 29 15.58 26.49 -55.06
C LYS A 29 15.62 26.40 -53.54
N ASN A 30 15.49 27.53 -52.86
CA ASN A 30 15.54 27.61 -51.40
C ASN A 30 14.16 27.43 -50.74
N GLY A 31 13.08 27.25 -51.52
CA GLY A 31 11.72 27.17 -50.99
C GLY A 31 11.23 28.45 -50.28
N HIS A 32 11.81 29.60 -50.61
CA HIS A 32 11.50 30.88 -49.96
C HIS A 32 10.44 31.67 -50.74
N SER A 33 9.42 32.16 -50.02
CA SER A 33 8.34 33.01 -50.58
C SER A 33 8.69 34.50 -50.65
N ILE A 34 9.86 34.89 -50.12
CA ILE A 34 10.38 36.25 -50.08
C ILE A 34 11.89 36.25 -50.38
N ALA A 35 12.35 37.27 -51.09
CA ALA A 35 13.77 37.61 -51.20
C ALA A 35 13.99 39.07 -50.83
N PHE A 36 15.06 39.34 -50.10
CA PHE A 36 15.47 40.70 -49.75
C PHE A 36 16.49 41.22 -50.75
N VAL A 37 16.19 42.36 -51.34
CA VAL A 37 17.04 43.01 -52.34
C VAL A 37 18.00 43.94 -51.61
N LEU A 38 19.27 43.88 -51.95
CA LEU A 38 20.37 44.57 -51.28
C LEU A 38 21.07 45.54 -52.25
N LYS A 39 21.65 46.58 -51.66
CA LYS A 39 22.65 47.43 -52.33
C LYS A 39 24.03 46.74 -52.29
N LYS A 40 24.99 47.28 -53.05
CA LYS A 40 26.38 46.78 -53.07
C LYS A 40 27.08 46.85 -51.71
N ASP A 41 26.64 47.74 -50.82
CA ASP A 41 27.12 47.90 -49.43
C ASP A 41 26.41 46.96 -48.42
N HIS A 42 25.62 46.01 -48.92
CA HIS A 42 24.80 45.05 -48.15
C HIS A 42 23.66 45.66 -47.32
N LYS A 43 23.34 46.94 -47.51
CA LYS A 43 22.15 47.54 -46.90
C LYS A 43 20.89 47.07 -47.63
N LEU A 44 19.77 47.00 -46.89
CA LEU A 44 18.48 46.65 -47.47
C LEU A 44 18.06 47.71 -48.52
N TYR A 45 17.84 47.26 -49.75
CA TYR A 45 17.29 48.07 -50.85
C TYR A 45 15.77 47.92 -50.90
N GLY A 46 15.26 46.71 -50.66
CA GLY A 46 13.83 46.43 -50.64
C GLY A 46 13.52 44.94 -50.53
N MET A 47 12.30 44.53 -50.87
CA MET A 47 11.92 43.12 -50.88
C MET A 47 11.08 42.74 -52.10
N VAL A 48 11.15 41.47 -52.45
CA VAL A 48 10.35 40.84 -53.50
C VAL A 48 9.63 39.65 -52.89
N THR A 49 8.34 39.58 -53.14
CA THR A 49 7.45 38.50 -52.69
C THR A 49 6.84 37.79 -53.90
N ASN A 50 6.19 36.65 -53.67
CA ASN A 50 5.42 36.00 -54.73
C ASN A 50 4.33 36.89 -55.36
N SER A 51 3.81 37.91 -54.65
CA SER A 51 2.85 38.85 -55.26
C SER A 51 3.55 39.79 -56.25
N THR A 52 4.71 40.35 -55.90
CA THR A 52 5.50 41.17 -56.84
C THR A 52 5.97 40.38 -58.06
N ILE A 53 6.22 39.08 -57.92
CA ILE A 53 6.57 38.20 -59.05
C ILE A 53 5.36 37.97 -59.96
N LYS A 54 4.13 37.92 -59.44
CA LYS A 54 2.92 37.83 -60.29
C LYS A 54 2.75 39.07 -61.17
N GLU A 55 3.09 40.25 -60.66
CA GLU A 55 3.03 41.49 -61.43
C GLU A 55 3.91 41.47 -62.69
N VAL A 56 4.97 40.66 -62.69
CA VAL A 56 5.83 40.47 -63.88
C VAL A 56 5.01 39.93 -65.06
N ILE A 57 4.08 39.01 -64.79
CA ILE A 57 3.20 38.42 -65.81
C ILE A 57 2.12 39.43 -66.19
N GLU A 58 1.47 40.05 -65.20
CA GLU A 58 0.38 41.01 -65.42
C GLU A 58 0.81 42.24 -66.23
N LYS A 59 2.03 42.73 -65.98
CA LYS A 59 2.61 43.92 -66.63
C LYS A 59 3.52 43.57 -67.82
N ASN A 60 3.58 42.29 -68.20
CA ASN A 60 4.38 41.78 -69.31
C ASN A 60 5.87 42.20 -69.26
N ILE A 61 6.45 42.17 -68.06
CA ILE A 61 7.84 42.56 -67.80
C ILE A 61 8.76 41.41 -68.20
N SER A 62 9.79 41.69 -69.01
CA SER A 62 10.80 40.69 -69.37
C SER A 62 11.51 40.13 -68.14
N HIS A 63 11.66 38.81 -68.06
CA HIS A 63 12.35 38.14 -66.94
C HIS A 63 13.86 38.42 -66.86
N GLU A 64 14.44 39.04 -67.90
CA GLU A 64 15.85 39.48 -67.90
C GLU A 64 16.04 40.89 -67.34
N GLU A 65 14.96 41.62 -67.06
CA GLU A 65 15.02 42.93 -66.43
C GLU A 65 15.56 42.83 -64.99
N PRO A 66 16.20 43.91 -64.47
CA PRO A 66 16.67 43.96 -63.09
C PRO A 66 15.54 43.76 -62.07
N ILE A 67 15.83 43.04 -61.00
CA ILE A 67 14.88 42.78 -59.90
C ILE A 67 14.39 44.07 -59.24
N SER A 68 15.18 45.16 -59.30
CA SER A 68 14.79 46.48 -58.82
C SER A 68 13.49 47.00 -59.44
N LYS A 69 13.09 46.54 -60.64
CA LYS A 69 11.88 46.97 -61.34
C LYS A 69 10.58 46.54 -60.68
N ILE A 70 10.62 45.47 -59.88
CA ILE A 70 9.47 44.91 -59.15
C ILE A 70 9.67 44.90 -57.63
N THR A 71 10.72 45.56 -57.15
CA THR A 71 11.08 45.57 -55.73
C THR A 71 10.18 46.54 -54.97
N ILE A 72 9.63 46.09 -53.84
CA ILE A 72 9.00 46.98 -52.86
C ILE A 72 10.12 47.75 -52.17
N ASP A 73 10.07 49.08 -52.23
CA ASP A 73 11.09 49.95 -51.64
C ASP A 73 11.21 49.73 -50.12
N LYS A 74 12.43 49.80 -49.58
CA LYS A 74 12.71 49.63 -48.15
C LYS A 74 11.83 50.53 -47.26
N ASP A 75 11.47 51.73 -47.73
CA ASP A 75 10.69 52.70 -46.96
C ASP A 75 9.22 52.26 -46.81
N ASN A 76 8.79 51.28 -47.61
CA ASN A 76 7.46 50.65 -47.56
C ASN A 76 7.50 49.25 -46.92
N ILE A 77 8.57 48.90 -46.18
CA ILE A 77 8.71 47.61 -45.51
C ILE A 77 8.77 47.83 -44.01
N ASP A 78 7.82 47.24 -43.26
CA ASP A 78 7.91 47.18 -41.81
C ASP A 78 9.06 46.26 -41.38
N ALA A 79 10.03 46.82 -40.66
CA ALA A 79 11.21 46.11 -40.16
C ALA A 79 11.31 46.18 -38.63
N LEU A 80 11.94 45.17 -38.02
CA LEU A 80 12.21 45.14 -36.57
C LEU A 80 13.71 45.17 -36.30
N GLY A 81 14.12 45.78 -35.21
CA GLY A 81 15.48 45.69 -34.67
C GLY A 81 15.69 44.44 -33.81
N THR A 82 16.94 44.16 -33.46
CA THR A 82 17.33 43.01 -32.60
C THR A 82 16.66 43.00 -31.23
N ASN A 83 16.36 44.20 -30.70
CA ASN A 83 15.82 44.37 -29.35
C ASN A 83 14.29 44.31 -29.30
N ASN A 84 13.62 44.29 -30.45
CA ASN A 84 12.16 44.19 -30.48
C ASN A 84 11.70 42.85 -29.90
N THR A 85 10.51 42.86 -29.30
CA THR A 85 9.92 41.68 -28.67
C THR A 85 9.08 40.86 -29.65
N ILE A 86 8.84 39.60 -29.33
CA ILE A 86 7.92 38.75 -30.10
C ILE A 86 6.51 39.35 -30.13
N LYS A 87 6.07 39.99 -29.04
CA LYS A 87 4.75 40.65 -28.95
C LYS A 87 4.65 41.81 -29.95
N GLU A 88 5.71 42.60 -30.10
CA GLU A 88 5.76 43.67 -31.10
C GLU A 88 5.68 43.10 -32.51
N ALA A 89 6.41 42.02 -32.81
CA ALA A 89 6.31 41.36 -34.12
C ALA A 89 4.89 40.87 -34.42
N ILE A 90 4.21 40.26 -33.45
CA ILE A 90 2.82 39.79 -33.58
C ILE A 90 1.87 40.96 -33.81
N ARG A 91 2.06 42.08 -33.10
CA ARG A 91 1.27 43.30 -33.31
C ARG A 91 1.47 43.83 -34.73
N THR A 92 2.71 43.94 -35.20
CA THR A 92 3.02 44.37 -36.57
C THR A 92 2.40 43.44 -37.61
N PHE A 93 2.48 42.12 -37.44
CA PHE A 93 1.80 41.17 -38.35
C PHE A 93 0.29 41.40 -38.43
N LYS A 94 -0.35 41.72 -37.30
CA LYS A 94 -1.80 41.95 -37.23
C LYS A 94 -2.20 43.31 -37.82
N GLU A 95 -1.46 44.37 -37.51
CA GLU A 95 -1.79 45.74 -37.93
C GLU A 95 -1.51 45.97 -39.41
N LYS A 96 -0.48 45.32 -39.95
CA LYS A 96 0.01 45.56 -41.32
C LYS A 96 -0.43 44.48 -42.32
N ASP A 97 -1.09 43.42 -41.84
CA ASP A 97 -1.49 42.25 -42.63
C ASP A 97 -0.34 41.65 -43.46
N ILE A 98 0.83 41.51 -42.83
CA ILE A 98 2.04 40.96 -43.44
C ILE A 98 2.39 39.59 -42.85
N ARG A 99 3.16 38.79 -43.60
CA ARG A 99 3.55 37.42 -43.20
C ARG A 99 5.01 37.28 -42.76
N PHE A 100 5.85 38.22 -43.17
CA PHE A 100 7.28 38.24 -42.91
C PHE A 100 7.70 39.66 -42.54
N ILE A 101 8.57 39.77 -41.53
CA ILE A 101 9.18 41.03 -41.14
C ILE A 101 10.70 40.84 -41.14
N PRO A 102 11.47 41.62 -41.92
CA PRO A 102 12.92 41.63 -41.81
C PRO A 102 13.36 42.11 -40.43
N VAL A 103 14.40 41.47 -39.91
CA VAL A 103 15.10 41.90 -38.70
C VAL A 103 16.40 42.57 -39.12
N LEU A 104 16.58 43.82 -38.74
CA LEU A 104 17.71 44.66 -39.11
C LEU A 104 18.62 44.95 -37.93
N ASP A 105 19.92 45.03 -38.20
CA ASP A 105 20.91 45.65 -37.33
C ASP A 105 21.69 46.69 -38.15
N ARG A 106 21.65 47.96 -37.73
CA ARG A 106 22.28 49.09 -38.44
C ARG A 106 22.04 49.09 -39.96
N GLU A 107 20.76 48.98 -40.36
CA GLU A 107 20.27 48.91 -41.77
C GLU A 107 20.61 47.64 -42.56
N LYS A 108 21.38 46.72 -41.98
CA LYS A 108 21.69 45.43 -42.59
C LYS A 108 20.68 44.39 -42.13
N ILE A 109 20.19 43.58 -43.07
CA ILE A 109 19.32 42.46 -42.73
C ILE A 109 20.14 41.32 -42.11
N ILE A 110 19.73 40.90 -40.92
CA ILE A 110 20.38 39.82 -40.15
C ILE A 110 19.46 38.61 -39.94
N GLY A 111 18.17 38.76 -40.25
CA GLY A 111 17.21 37.68 -40.18
C GLY A 111 15.83 38.07 -40.70
N VAL A 112 14.92 37.11 -40.67
CA VAL A 112 13.49 37.32 -40.96
C VAL A 112 12.67 36.58 -39.92
N ILE A 113 11.65 37.24 -39.39
CA ILE A 113 10.63 36.60 -38.56
C ILE A 113 9.38 36.39 -39.39
N SER A 114 8.79 35.20 -39.31
CA SER A 114 7.51 34.90 -39.95
C SER A 114 6.40 34.85 -38.91
N GLN A 115 5.18 35.20 -39.32
CA GLN A 115 4.00 35.14 -38.46
C GLN A 115 3.84 33.75 -37.84
N ARG A 116 4.03 32.68 -38.63
CA ARG A 116 3.99 31.29 -38.17
C ARG A 116 5.01 31.00 -37.08
N LYS A 117 6.25 31.52 -37.19
CA LYS A 117 7.32 31.27 -36.22
C LYS A 117 7.07 32.04 -34.91
N ALA A 118 6.67 33.31 -35.01
CA ALA A 118 6.30 34.12 -33.85
C ALA A 118 5.12 33.49 -33.08
N MET A 119 4.06 33.09 -33.79
CA MET A 119 2.87 32.46 -33.19
C MET A 119 3.21 31.12 -32.53
N ARG A 120 3.98 30.26 -33.20
CA ARG A 120 4.43 28.98 -32.62
C ARG A 120 5.20 29.16 -31.32
N HIS A 121 6.06 30.17 -31.26
CA HIS A 121 6.85 30.43 -30.06
C HIS A 121 5.96 30.93 -28.91
N LEU A 122 5.03 31.86 -29.20
CA LEU A 122 4.08 32.36 -28.20
C LEU A 122 3.21 31.23 -27.62
N ILE A 123 2.64 30.38 -28.49
CA ILE A 123 1.82 29.23 -28.06
C ILE A 123 2.64 28.28 -27.18
N LYS A 124 3.91 28.02 -27.54
CA LYS A 124 4.79 27.14 -26.76
C LYS A 124 5.09 27.72 -25.38
N GLU A 125 5.41 29.01 -25.27
CA GLU A 125 5.63 29.68 -23.99
C GLU A 125 4.37 29.62 -23.11
N GLN A 126 3.20 29.90 -23.67
CA GLN A 126 1.93 29.83 -22.93
C GLN A 126 1.62 28.41 -22.43
N LEU A 127 1.77 27.40 -23.30
CA LEU A 127 1.50 26.01 -22.92
C LEU A 127 2.43 25.52 -21.81
N GLN A 128 3.69 25.99 -21.77
CA GLN A 128 4.63 25.65 -20.69
C GLN A 128 4.20 26.22 -19.34
N VAL A 129 3.81 27.51 -19.32
CA VAL A 129 3.30 28.15 -18.09
C VAL A 129 2.03 27.43 -17.62
N GLU A 130 1.08 27.18 -18.53
CA GLU A 130 -0.17 26.48 -18.20
C GLU A 130 0.07 25.07 -17.66
N LEU A 131 0.99 24.31 -18.27
CA LEU A 131 1.34 22.97 -17.82
C LEU A 131 1.95 22.98 -16.42
N GLU A 132 2.79 23.97 -16.11
CA GLU A 132 3.42 24.07 -14.80
C GLU A 132 2.41 24.48 -13.72
N THR A 133 1.58 25.49 -14.00
CA THR A 133 0.47 25.89 -13.11
C THR A 133 -0.48 24.72 -12.85
N LYS A 134 -0.82 23.93 -13.88
CA LYS A 134 -1.69 22.76 -13.74
C LYS A 134 -1.05 21.65 -12.91
N LYS A 135 0.26 21.46 -12.99
CA LYS A 135 0.98 20.50 -12.13
C LYS A 135 0.98 20.96 -10.68
N GLU A 136 1.29 22.22 -10.43
CA GLU A 136 1.27 22.81 -9.09
C GLU A 136 -0.12 22.70 -8.46
N GLU A 137 -1.16 23.08 -9.20
CA GLU A 137 -2.55 22.96 -8.75
C GLU A 137 -2.93 21.50 -8.45
N LYS A 138 -2.57 20.57 -9.34
CA LYS A 138 -2.84 19.14 -9.11
C LYS A 138 -2.11 18.63 -7.87
N ALA A 139 -0.85 19.00 -7.68
CA ALA A 139 -0.07 18.61 -6.49
C ALA A 139 -0.69 19.16 -5.21
N ARG A 140 -1.12 20.44 -5.22
CA ARG A 140 -1.82 21.09 -4.11
C ARG A 140 -3.12 20.36 -3.77
N LEU A 141 -3.96 20.08 -4.76
CA LEU A 141 -5.23 19.37 -4.56
C LEU A 141 -5.02 17.96 -3.98
N ILE A 142 -3.99 17.24 -4.41
CA ILE A 142 -3.64 15.93 -3.84
C ILE A 142 -3.31 16.09 -2.37
N VAL A 143 -2.40 17.01 -2.01
CA VAL A 143 -1.97 17.24 -0.62
C VAL A 143 -3.12 17.71 0.28
N GLU A 144 -4.01 18.55 -0.24
CA GLU A 144 -5.20 19.04 0.48
C GLU A 144 -6.28 17.96 0.66
N SER A 145 -6.37 17.00 -0.26
CA SER A 145 -7.32 15.89 -0.19
C SER A 145 -6.91 14.80 0.82
N LEU A 146 -5.64 14.78 1.23
CA LEU A 146 -5.16 13.84 2.22
C LEU A 146 -5.73 14.20 3.60
N ASN A 147 -6.34 13.22 4.26
CA ASN A 147 -6.68 13.31 5.68
C ASN A 147 -5.46 13.07 6.59
N GLU A 148 -4.25 13.08 6.04
CA GLU A 148 -2.99 12.94 6.76
C GLU A 148 -2.33 14.31 6.90
N GLY A 149 -1.86 14.61 8.11
CA GLY A 149 -1.03 15.76 8.34
C GLY A 149 0.29 15.61 7.60
N LEU A 150 0.70 16.65 6.88
CA LEU A 150 1.94 16.69 6.13
C LEU A 150 2.72 17.93 6.51
N ILE A 151 3.96 17.73 6.92
CA ILE A 151 4.93 18.78 7.24
C ILE A 151 6.20 18.48 6.46
N VAL A 152 6.75 19.49 5.80
CA VAL A 152 8.09 19.38 5.21
C VAL A 152 9.01 20.34 5.91
N VAL A 153 10.19 19.84 6.28
CA VAL A 153 11.26 20.64 6.87
C VAL A 153 12.49 20.60 5.97
N ASP A 154 13.22 21.70 5.87
CA ASP A 154 14.51 21.75 5.18
C ASP A 154 15.66 21.17 6.04
N LYS A 155 16.86 21.12 5.47
CA LYS A 155 18.10 20.70 6.16
C LYS A 155 18.50 21.54 7.38
N ASN A 156 17.95 22.76 7.52
CA ASN A 156 18.14 23.64 8.67
C ASN A 156 17.00 23.52 9.69
N LEU A 157 16.13 22.52 9.51
CA LEU A 157 14.92 22.27 10.29
C LEU A 157 13.88 23.39 10.19
N ILE A 158 13.90 24.19 9.12
CA ILE A 158 12.88 25.21 8.86
C ILE A 158 11.68 24.55 8.19
N VAL A 159 10.48 24.79 8.72
CA VAL A 159 9.24 24.29 8.11
C VAL A 159 9.00 25.03 6.79
N ILE A 160 8.94 24.28 5.69
CA ILE A 160 8.69 24.82 4.35
C ILE A 160 7.25 24.57 3.89
N GLU A 161 6.62 23.49 4.36
CA GLU A 161 5.25 23.13 4.01
C GLU A 161 4.51 22.63 5.24
N PHE A 162 3.22 22.97 5.32
CA PHE A 162 2.35 22.59 6.43
C PHE A 162 0.90 22.52 5.93
N ASN A 163 0.39 21.32 5.69
CA ASN A 163 -0.91 21.16 5.05
C ASN A 163 -2.11 21.41 5.99
N PRO A 164 -3.34 21.60 5.47
CA PRO A 164 -4.53 21.84 6.29
C PRO A 164 -4.86 20.72 7.29
N ALA A 165 -4.53 19.46 6.97
CA ALA A 165 -4.72 18.34 7.89
C ALA A 165 -3.77 18.45 9.09
N ALA A 166 -2.52 18.88 8.89
CA ALA A 166 -1.57 19.14 9.96
C ALA A 166 -2.07 20.29 10.86
N GLU A 167 -2.71 21.32 10.30
CA GLU A 167 -3.31 22.40 11.09
C GLU A 167 -4.39 21.89 12.04
N LYS A 168 -5.30 21.07 11.52
CA LYS A 168 -6.40 20.49 12.29
C LYS A 168 -5.90 19.53 13.37
N MET A 169 -4.94 18.67 13.04
CA MET A 169 -4.43 17.65 13.94
C MET A 169 -3.57 18.23 15.07
N LEU A 170 -2.68 19.17 14.73
CA LEU A 170 -1.71 19.75 15.67
C LEU A 170 -2.20 21.04 16.34
N GLY A 171 -3.27 21.65 15.82
CA GLY A 171 -3.86 22.87 16.40
C GLY A 171 -3.06 24.15 16.11
N PHE A 172 -2.19 24.14 15.09
CA PHE A 172 -1.41 25.32 14.67
C PHE A 172 -1.85 25.78 13.29
N LYS A 173 -1.73 27.08 13.01
CA LYS A 173 -1.85 27.58 11.64
C LYS A 173 -0.53 27.44 10.88
N ALA A 174 -0.62 27.14 9.59
CA ALA A 174 0.51 27.04 8.68
C ALA A 174 1.30 28.36 8.68
N GLU A 175 0.60 29.50 8.67
CA GLU A 175 1.17 30.86 8.74
C GLU A 175 2.05 31.07 9.99
N ASP A 176 1.73 30.39 11.09
CA ASP A 176 2.50 30.48 12.34
C ASP A 176 3.70 29.53 12.38
N ARG A 177 3.78 28.58 11.45
CA ARG A 177 4.80 27.50 11.47
C ARG A 177 5.77 27.59 10.30
N ILE A 178 5.29 27.95 9.11
CA ILE A 178 6.13 28.12 7.92
C ILE A 178 7.20 29.19 8.18
N GLY A 179 8.43 28.89 7.77
CA GLY A 179 9.60 29.77 7.96
C GLY A 179 10.20 29.74 9.38
N LYS A 180 9.60 29.00 10.33
CA LYS A 180 10.14 28.82 11.68
C LYS A 180 10.87 27.48 11.83
N LYS A 181 11.78 27.40 12.80
CA LYS A 181 12.41 26.13 13.17
C LYS A 181 11.36 25.17 13.72
N SER A 182 11.42 23.93 13.26
CA SER A 182 10.59 22.84 13.75
C SER A 182 10.90 22.57 15.22
N GLU A 183 9.89 22.74 16.06
CA GLU A 183 9.98 22.49 17.51
C GLU A 183 9.89 21.00 17.85
N ASN A 184 9.91 20.10 16.85
CA ASN A 184 9.66 18.68 17.01
C ASN A 184 10.88 17.92 17.60
N ARG A 185 11.27 18.32 18.82
CA ARG A 185 12.21 17.64 19.73
C ARG A 185 11.44 16.85 20.80
N SER A 186 10.41 16.12 20.40
CA SER A 186 9.62 15.29 21.31
C SER A 186 10.38 14.04 21.78
N GLN A 187 11.51 13.69 21.15
CA GLN A 187 12.44 12.63 21.55
C GLN A 187 13.89 13.10 21.33
N GLU A 188 14.80 12.73 22.23
CA GLU A 188 16.24 12.87 22.02
C GLU A 188 16.86 11.48 21.79
N PRO A 189 17.51 11.24 20.63
CA PRO A 189 17.66 12.15 19.49
C PRO A 189 16.35 12.30 18.66
N SER A 190 16.16 13.44 17.99
CA SER A 190 14.99 13.64 17.12
C SER A 190 15.07 12.69 15.91
N ILE A 191 13.96 12.02 15.59
CA ILE A 191 13.88 11.12 14.42
C ILE A 191 14.19 11.89 13.12
N VAL A 192 13.81 13.17 13.04
CA VAL A 192 14.13 14.04 11.92
C VAL A 192 15.64 14.17 11.73
N ASP A 193 16.36 14.43 12.81
CA ASP A 193 17.83 14.57 12.79
C ASP A 193 18.50 13.26 12.34
N MET A 194 17.97 12.11 12.77
CA MET A 194 18.47 10.80 12.33
C MET A 194 18.29 10.62 10.82
N VAL A 195 17.10 10.94 10.29
CA VAL A 195 16.78 10.81 8.87
C VAL A 195 17.63 11.77 8.02
N LEU A 196 17.84 13.00 8.48
CA LEU A 196 18.73 13.96 7.82
C LEU A 196 20.19 13.46 7.78
N LYS A 197 20.64 12.78 8.84
CA LYS A 197 22.01 12.30 8.97
C LYS A 197 22.31 11.04 8.16
N ASP A 198 21.42 10.05 8.20
CA ASP A 198 21.64 8.74 7.56
C ASP A 198 20.90 8.55 6.24
N GLY A 199 19.95 9.43 5.90
CA GLY A 199 19.17 9.37 4.68
C GLY A 199 18.26 8.16 4.56
N ARG A 200 17.94 7.50 5.68
CA ARG A 200 17.07 6.32 5.72
C ARG A 200 15.67 6.73 6.18
N PRO A 201 14.60 6.29 5.50
CA PRO A 201 13.25 6.57 5.96
C PRO A 201 12.92 5.82 7.26
N ARG A 202 11.99 6.37 8.05
CA ARG A 202 11.42 5.73 9.24
C ARG A 202 9.91 5.69 9.10
N TYR A 203 9.31 4.51 9.23
CA TYR A 203 7.87 4.33 9.02
C TYR A 203 7.18 3.92 10.32
N ASN A 204 5.88 4.20 10.41
CA ASN A 204 4.98 3.73 11.47
C ASN A 204 5.46 4.05 12.89
N GLN A 205 6.03 5.25 13.09
CA GLN A 205 6.49 5.68 14.40
C GLN A 205 5.32 6.23 15.21
N GLU A 206 5.05 5.64 16.37
CA GLU A 206 3.99 6.12 17.26
C GLU A 206 4.48 7.30 18.10
N VAL A 207 3.77 8.42 18.03
CA VAL A 207 4.05 9.64 18.79
C VAL A 207 2.83 10.00 19.63
N LYS A 208 2.98 9.97 20.96
CA LYS A 208 1.96 10.44 21.89
C LYS A 208 2.07 11.94 22.07
N MET A 209 0.97 12.64 21.80
CA MET A 209 0.84 14.08 21.94
C MET A 209 0.46 14.44 23.38
N LYS A 210 0.76 15.68 23.79
CA LYS A 210 0.45 16.19 25.14
C LYS A 210 -1.06 16.26 25.43
N ASP A 211 -1.87 16.44 24.40
CA ASP A 211 -3.34 16.47 24.48
C ASP A 211 -3.97 15.05 24.56
N GLY A 212 -3.15 14.00 24.58
CA GLY A 212 -3.59 12.61 24.67
C GLY A 212 -3.83 11.92 23.33
N LYS A 213 -3.66 12.62 22.19
CA LYS A 213 -3.72 11.98 20.87
C LYS A 213 -2.51 11.07 20.63
N THR A 214 -2.69 10.04 19.81
CA THR A 214 -1.61 9.20 19.31
C THR A 214 -1.53 9.32 17.80
N LEU A 215 -0.39 9.79 17.30
CA LEU A 215 -0.12 9.95 15.87
C LEU A 215 0.77 8.80 15.39
N LEU A 216 0.47 8.27 14.20
CA LEU A 216 1.35 7.37 13.48
C LEU A 216 2.11 8.18 12.43
N VAL A 217 3.43 8.25 12.53
CA VAL A 217 4.26 9.19 11.76
C VAL A 217 5.25 8.44 10.87
N ASN A 218 5.33 8.88 9.62
CA ASN A 218 6.34 8.48 8.64
C ASN A 218 7.30 9.65 8.38
N TYR A 219 8.59 9.36 8.29
CA TYR A 219 9.65 10.31 8.01
C TYR A 219 10.42 9.86 6.77
N VAL A 220 10.37 10.65 5.71
CA VAL A 220 11.00 10.32 4.42
C VAL A 220 11.97 11.44 4.04
N PRO A 221 13.24 11.12 3.70
CA PRO A 221 14.20 12.13 3.29
C PRO A 221 13.81 12.74 1.94
N LEU A 222 13.75 14.07 1.88
CA LEU A 222 13.58 14.81 0.65
C LEU A 222 14.95 14.92 -0.04
N LYS A 223 15.08 14.34 -1.24
CA LYS A 223 16.34 14.34 -2.00
C LYS A 223 16.22 15.17 -3.28
N GLN A 224 17.20 16.03 -3.52
CA GLN A 224 17.36 16.78 -4.76
C GLN A 224 18.78 16.62 -5.27
N ASN A 225 18.95 16.24 -6.54
CA ASN A 225 20.27 15.99 -7.15
C ASN A 225 21.19 15.07 -6.31
N GLY A 226 20.62 14.04 -5.69
CA GLY A 226 21.35 13.09 -4.84
C GLY A 226 21.67 13.56 -3.41
N HIS A 227 21.35 14.81 -3.06
CA HIS A 227 21.60 15.37 -1.73
C HIS A 227 20.30 15.45 -0.93
N ILE A 228 20.38 15.28 0.39
CA ILE A 228 19.24 15.41 1.29
C ILE A 228 19.02 16.91 1.54
N GLU A 229 17.89 17.43 1.09
CA GLU A 229 17.51 18.84 1.27
C GLU A 229 16.50 19.05 2.40
N GLY A 230 15.93 17.97 2.94
CA GLY A 230 14.93 18.05 3.98
C GLY A 230 14.33 16.70 4.37
N VAL A 231 13.23 16.74 5.12
CA VAL A 231 12.43 15.58 5.52
C VAL A 231 10.95 15.89 5.35
N VAL A 232 10.24 14.97 4.71
CA VAL A 232 8.78 14.95 4.67
C VAL A 232 8.29 14.11 5.86
N GLN A 233 7.43 14.70 6.68
CA GLN A 233 6.70 14.05 7.76
C GLN A 233 5.26 13.90 7.32
N SER A 234 4.75 12.66 7.24
CA SER A 234 3.32 12.42 7.13
C SER A 234 2.81 11.73 8.39
N PHE A 235 1.62 12.09 8.85
CA PHE A 235 1.05 11.52 10.06
C PHE A 235 -0.47 11.42 10.05
N SER A 236 -0.96 10.38 10.73
CA SER A 236 -2.38 10.10 10.87
C SER A 236 -2.73 9.97 12.35
N ASP A 237 -3.89 10.48 12.75
CA ASP A 237 -4.41 10.28 14.10
C ASP A 237 -4.97 8.86 14.24
N ILE A 238 -4.33 8.04 15.07
CA ILE A 238 -4.72 6.66 15.35
C ILE A 238 -5.32 6.50 16.75
N THR A 239 -5.71 7.60 17.40
CA THR A 239 -6.21 7.60 18.78
C THR A 239 -7.45 6.72 18.95
N GLU A 240 -8.43 6.87 18.07
CA GLU A 240 -9.66 6.07 18.11
C GLU A 240 -9.38 4.59 17.84
N TYR A 241 -8.53 4.31 16.86
CA TYR A 241 -8.09 2.95 16.56
C TYR A 241 -7.43 2.29 17.78
N LYS A 242 -6.51 2.99 18.46
CA LYS A 242 -5.88 2.50 19.70
C LYS A 242 -6.88 2.29 20.82
N LYS A 243 -7.85 3.21 21.01
CA LYS A 243 -8.91 3.06 22.02
C LYS A 243 -9.76 1.81 21.76
N LEU A 244 -10.15 1.57 20.50
CA LEU A 244 -10.92 0.38 20.12
C LEU A 244 -10.09 -0.89 20.31
N GLN A 245 -8.80 -0.87 19.93
CA GLN A 245 -7.88 -1.98 20.15
C GLN A 245 -7.76 -2.31 21.64
N ASP A 246 -7.55 -1.30 22.48
CA ASP A 246 -7.47 -1.46 23.94
C ASP A 246 -8.79 -1.96 24.52
N GLN A 247 -9.93 -1.47 24.02
CA GLN A 247 -11.26 -1.91 24.45
C GLN A 247 -11.47 -3.39 24.11
N VAL A 248 -11.17 -3.83 22.89
CA VAL A 248 -11.24 -5.24 22.50
C VAL A 248 -10.32 -6.10 23.39
N SER A 249 -9.11 -5.63 23.67
CA SER A 249 -8.18 -6.34 24.55
C SER A 249 -8.72 -6.46 25.97
N LYS A 250 -9.29 -5.39 26.53
CA LYS A 250 -9.90 -5.39 27.87
C LYS A 250 -11.12 -6.29 27.94
N THR A 251 -12.02 -6.20 26.95
CA THR A 251 -13.21 -7.07 26.90
C THR A 251 -12.80 -8.54 26.80
N LYS A 252 -11.75 -8.86 26.04
CA LYS A 252 -11.20 -10.21 25.99
C LYS A 252 -10.68 -10.66 27.36
N GLU A 253 -9.94 -9.81 28.07
CA GLU A 253 -9.43 -10.13 29.41
C GLU A 253 -10.56 -10.29 30.46
N GLU A 254 -11.58 -9.43 30.41
CA GLU A 254 -12.77 -9.53 31.27
C GLU A 254 -13.53 -10.83 31.02
N LEU A 255 -13.70 -11.19 29.74
CA LEU A 255 -14.32 -12.44 29.35
C LEU A 255 -13.50 -13.64 29.84
N ASP A 256 -12.18 -13.61 29.68
CA ASP A 256 -11.27 -14.66 30.18
C ASP A 256 -11.35 -14.79 31.72
N LYS A 257 -11.47 -13.68 32.46
CA LYS A 257 -11.67 -13.69 33.92
C LYS A 257 -13.04 -14.22 34.32
N ALA A 258 -14.10 -13.85 33.60
CA ALA A 258 -15.44 -14.39 33.84
C ALA A 258 -15.50 -15.90 33.57
N PHE A 259 -14.84 -16.37 32.51
CA PHE A 259 -14.67 -17.79 32.23
C PHE A 259 -13.86 -18.52 33.32
N ALA A 260 -12.84 -17.90 33.89
CA ALA A 260 -12.11 -18.53 35.00
C ALA A 260 -13.03 -18.83 36.21
N LEU A 261 -14.08 -18.03 36.44
CA LEU A 261 -15.07 -18.26 37.48
C LEU A 261 -16.05 -19.40 37.17
N THR A 262 -16.22 -19.79 35.90
CA THR A 262 -17.05 -20.95 35.54
C THR A 262 -16.28 -22.26 35.69
N LEU A 263 -14.95 -22.21 35.88
CA LEU A 263 -14.19 -23.39 36.20
C LEU A 263 -14.52 -23.87 37.63
N PRO A 264 -14.67 -25.19 37.84
CA PRO A 264 -15.18 -25.80 39.07
C PRO A 264 -14.47 -25.36 40.36
N ASN A 265 -13.16 -25.04 40.29
CA ASN A 265 -12.41 -24.40 41.35
C ASN A 265 -11.01 -23.93 40.88
N SER A 266 -10.36 -23.11 41.71
CA SER A 266 -9.02 -22.56 41.47
C SER A 266 -7.92 -23.61 41.27
N LYS A 267 -8.08 -24.85 41.74
CA LYS A 267 -7.08 -25.92 41.51
C LYS A 267 -7.13 -26.41 40.07
N VAL A 268 -8.33 -26.56 39.49
CA VAL A 268 -8.53 -26.89 38.07
C VAL A 268 -7.90 -25.79 37.21
N GLU A 269 -8.24 -24.53 37.49
CA GLU A 269 -7.69 -23.38 36.78
C GLU A 269 -6.15 -23.35 36.85
N TYR A 270 -5.59 -23.46 38.06
CA TYR A 270 -4.15 -23.46 38.26
C TYR A 270 -3.46 -24.58 37.49
N LYS A 271 -4.00 -25.81 37.56
CA LYS A 271 -3.44 -26.96 36.84
C LYS A 271 -3.44 -26.72 35.34
N LEU A 272 -4.54 -26.24 34.76
CA LEU A 272 -4.62 -25.93 33.32
C LEU A 272 -3.67 -24.79 32.92
N LYS A 273 -3.55 -23.73 33.73
CA LYS A 273 -2.62 -22.61 33.48
C LYS A 273 -1.15 -22.99 33.66
N SER A 274 -0.86 -24.05 34.41
CA SER A 274 0.49 -24.56 34.63
C SER A 274 0.96 -25.57 33.57
N THR A 275 0.06 -26.03 32.70
CA THR A 275 0.38 -26.99 31.64
C THR A 275 0.71 -26.22 30.35
N PRO A 276 1.98 -26.20 29.90
CA PRO A 276 2.35 -25.53 28.66
C PRO A 276 1.85 -26.29 27.43
N GLU A 277 1.69 -25.58 26.32
CA GLU A 277 1.50 -26.15 24.99
C GLU A 277 2.58 -25.58 24.05
N TYR A 278 2.96 -26.37 23.06
CA TYR A 278 4.07 -26.06 22.17
C TYR A 278 3.60 -25.79 20.74
N ILE A 279 4.23 -24.80 20.10
CA ILE A 279 4.15 -24.61 18.66
C ILE A 279 5.45 -25.13 18.07
N ASP A 280 5.33 -26.02 17.08
CA ASP A 280 6.47 -26.74 16.53
C ASP A 280 6.43 -26.86 15.01
N VAL A 281 7.61 -27.13 14.45
CA VAL A 281 7.79 -27.48 13.04
C VAL A 281 8.37 -28.90 12.95
N TYR A 282 7.60 -29.81 12.38
CA TYR A 282 8.03 -31.18 12.10
C TYR A 282 9.01 -31.28 10.93
N ASP A 283 10.13 -31.97 11.15
CA ASP A 283 11.13 -32.36 10.16
C ASP A 283 11.00 -33.85 9.84
N SER A 284 10.57 -34.16 8.61
CA SER A 284 10.36 -35.54 8.17
C SER A 284 11.66 -36.31 7.94
N SER A 285 12.79 -35.63 7.75
CA SER A 285 14.07 -36.28 7.47
C SER A 285 14.71 -36.89 8.72
N SER A 286 14.54 -36.22 9.86
CA SER A 286 15.05 -36.64 11.16
C SER A 286 13.97 -37.20 12.08
N ASN A 287 12.69 -37.13 11.70
CA ASN A 287 11.55 -37.48 12.53
C ASN A 287 11.52 -36.72 13.87
N THR A 288 11.99 -35.47 13.86
CA THR A 288 12.04 -34.58 15.03
C THR A 288 11.12 -33.38 14.86
N ILE A 289 10.70 -32.79 15.96
CA ILE A 289 10.07 -31.47 15.95
C ILE A 289 11.04 -30.43 16.51
N ARG A 290 10.92 -29.20 16.01
CA ARG A 290 11.61 -28.03 16.57
C ARG A 290 10.60 -27.07 17.15
N ILE A 291 10.79 -26.69 18.42
CA ILE A 291 9.90 -25.76 19.10
C ILE A 291 10.15 -24.34 18.60
N THR A 292 9.10 -23.68 18.11
CA THR A 292 9.15 -22.29 17.63
C THR A 292 8.51 -21.32 18.62
N ASP A 293 7.59 -21.80 19.47
CA ASP A 293 6.98 -20.98 20.52
C ASP A 293 6.47 -21.85 21.69
N VAL A 294 6.28 -21.22 22.86
CA VAL A 294 5.79 -21.87 24.08
C VAL A 294 4.63 -21.08 24.67
N ILE A 295 3.45 -21.71 24.69
CA ILE A 295 2.24 -21.16 25.31
C ILE A 295 2.21 -21.61 26.77
N LYS A 296 2.70 -20.77 27.69
CA LYS A 296 2.83 -21.11 29.11
C LYS A 296 1.54 -21.61 29.76
N SER A 297 0.41 -20.96 29.44
CA SER A 297 -0.93 -21.35 29.90
C SER A 297 -1.69 -22.17 28.85
N GLY A 298 -0.98 -23.02 28.12
CA GLY A 298 -1.48 -23.73 26.95
C GLY A 298 -2.70 -24.60 27.23
N GLY A 299 -2.68 -25.38 28.31
CA GLY A 299 -3.83 -26.21 28.71
C GLY A 299 -5.09 -25.39 29.00
N TYR A 300 -4.93 -24.21 29.63
CA TYR A 300 -6.04 -23.28 29.83
C TYR A 300 -6.60 -22.74 28.51
N VAL A 301 -5.72 -22.31 27.60
CA VAL A 301 -6.11 -21.82 26.27
C VAL A 301 -6.82 -22.90 25.46
N HIS A 302 -6.34 -24.15 25.53
CA HIS A 302 -6.95 -25.32 24.90
C HIS A 302 -8.36 -25.58 25.43
N VAL A 303 -8.56 -25.60 26.75
CA VAL A 303 -9.91 -25.80 27.32
C VAL A 303 -10.85 -24.66 26.91
N VAL A 304 -10.39 -23.41 26.92
CA VAL A 304 -11.21 -22.26 26.49
C VAL A 304 -11.61 -22.37 25.02
N ASN A 305 -10.68 -22.75 24.13
CA ASN A 305 -10.99 -22.91 22.71
C ASN A 305 -11.93 -24.10 22.47
N SER A 306 -11.78 -25.20 23.21
CA SER A 306 -12.70 -26.34 23.18
C SER A 306 -14.12 -25.93 23.57
N LEU A 307 -14.28 -25.10 24.61
CA LEU A 307 -15.58 -24.59 25.04
C LEU A 307 -16.21 -23.64 24.02
N LYS A 308 -15.41 -22.84 23.30
CA LYS A 308 -15.90 -21.98 22.20
C LYS A 308 -16.45 -22.83 21.05
N VAL A 309 -15.70 -23.83 20.60
CA VAL A 309 -16.16 -24.76 19.55
C VAL A 309 -17.43 -25.49 20.01
N ALA A 310 -17.48 -25.92 21.27
CA ALA A 310 -18.68 -26.50 21.84
C ALA A 310 -19.86 -25.53 21.83
N ALA A 311 -19.66 -24.25 22.16
CA ALA A 311 -20.71 -23.24 22.11
C ALA A 311 -21.27 -23.07 20.68
N ASP A 312 -20.40 -23.02 19.67
CA ASP A 312 -20.83 -22.93 18.27
C ASP A 312 -21.65 -24.17 17.85
N PHE A 313 -21.20 -25.37 18.23
CA PHE A 313 -21.93 -26.61 17.97
C PHE A 313 -23.28 -26.68 18.69
N ASN A 314 -23.38 -26.09 19.89
CA ASN A 314 -24.65 -25.94 20.58
C ASN A 314 -25.62 -25.03 19.81
N GLU A 315 -25.14 -23.89 19.32
CA GLU A 315 -25.94 -22.96 18.50
C GLU A 315 -26.42 -23.62 17.21
N MET A 316 -25.57 -24.46 16.60
CA MET A 316 -25.90 -25.28 15.42
C MET A 316 -26.82 -26.48 15.74
N GLY A 317 -27.18 -26.68 17.00
CA GLY A 317 -28.16 -27.68 17.42
C GLY A 317 -27.63 -29.09 17.65
N LEU A 318 -26.30 -29.32 17.60
CA LEU A 318 -25.74 -30.65 17.84
C LEU A 318 -26.03 -31.18 19.25
N MET A 319 -26.08 -30.31 20.26
CA MET A 319 -26.43 -30.72 21.63
C MET A 319 -27.93 -30.95 21.85
N LYS A 320 -28.77 -30.78 20.81
CA LYS A 320 -30.18 -31.18 20.84
C LYS A 320 -30.38 -32.60 20.32
N LEU A 321 -29.33 -33.22 19.75
CA LEU A 321 -29.35 -34.60 19.29
C LEU A 321 -29.39 -35.56 20.48
N ILE A 322 -30.10 -36.67 20.31
CA ILE A 322 -30.21 -37.71 21.33
C ILE A 322 -28.81 -38.31 21.58
N GLY A 323 -28.43 -38.49 22.84
CA GLY A 323 -27.11 -39.03 23.20
C GLY A 323 -25.96 -38.02 23.19
N ILE A 324 -26.23 -36.73 22.97
CA ILE A 324 -25.26 -35.63 23.14
C ILE A 324 -25.71 -34.75 24.30
N ASP A 325 -25.39 -35.19 25.51
CA ASP A 325 -25.69 -34.43 26.72
C ASP A 325 -24.73 -33.24 26.89
N LYS A 326 -25.29 -32.03 27.00
CA LYS A 326 -24.53 -30.78 27.08
C LYS A 326 -23.64 -30.74 28.33
N ASP A 327 -24.18 -31.12 29.48
CA ASP A 327 -23.46 -30.99 30.75
C ASP A 327 -22.31 -32.00 30.80
N THR A 328 -22.56 -33.24 30.36
CA THR A 328 -21.53 -34.27 30.22
C THR A 328 -20.41 -33.82 29.27
N LEU A 329 -20.74 -33.17 28.15
CA LEU A 329 -19.74 -32.65 27.21
C LEU A 329 -18.88 -31.56 27.86
N VAL A 330 -19.52 -30.54 28.45
CA VAL A 330 -18.83 -29.38 29.05
C VAL A 330 -17.93 -29.84 30.19
N GLU A 331 -18.41 -30.72 31.07
CA GLU A 331 -17.58 -31.28 32.13
C GLU A 331 -16.42 -32.12 31.57
N SER A 332 -16.67 -32.95 30.55
CA SER A 332 -15.58 -33.71 29.90
C SER A 332 -14.50 -32.78 29.36
N ILE A 333 -14.87 -31.66 28.73
CA ILE A 333 -13.92 -30.67 28.19
C ILE A 333 -13.07 -30.05 29.29
N ILE A 334 -13.68 -29.65 30.41
CA ILE A 334 -12.96 -29.00 31.51
C ILE A 334 -11.94 -29.94 32.15
N PHE A 335 -12.27 -31.23 32.28
CA PHE A 335 -11.50 -32.18 33.08
C PHE A 335 -10.55 -33.08 32.26
N HIS A 336 -10.71 -33.21 30.94
CA HIS A 336 -9.96 -34.22 30.16
C HIS A 336 -8.44 -34.07 30.16
N ASP A 337 -7.94 -32.86 30.33
CA ASP A 337 -6.51 -32.53 30.23
C ASP A 337 -5.85 -32.25 31.59
N LEU A 338 -6.57 -32.42 32.70
CA LEU A 338 -6.02 -32.16 34.04
C LEU A 338 -4.89 -33.11 34.44
N GLY A 339 -4.94 -34.35 33.98
CA GLY A 339 -3.93 -35.36 34.21
C GLY A 339 -2.69 -35.21 33.34
N LYS A 340 -2.65 -34.24 32.42
CA LYS A 340 -1.56 -34.07 31.44
C LYS A 340 -0.25 -33.62 32.11
N SER A 341 0.85 -34.24 31.69
CA SER A 341 2.22 -33.88 32.04
C SER A 341 2.97 -33.52 30.76
N GLN A 342 3.60 -32.35 30.78
CA GLN A 342 4.37 -31.84 29.65
C GLN A 342 5.85 -31.74 30.04
N PRO A 343 6.79 -32.00 29.11
CA PRO A 343 8.21 -31.71 29.33
C PRO A 343 8.42 -30.20 29.53
N ASP A 344 9.60 -29.78 30.00
CA ASP A 344 9.98 -28.36 30.04
C ASP A 344 10.88 -28.03 28.85
N LEU A 345 10.27 -27.70 27.70
CA LEU A 345 10.97 -27.36 26.47
C LEU A 345 11.02 -25.85 26.23
N GLN A 346 12.10 -25.40 25.60
CA GLN A 346 12.34 -24.01 25.22
C GLN A 346 12.30 -23.80 23.71
N ILE A 347 12.15 -22.55 23.30
CA ILE A 347 12.21 -22.15 21.88
C ILE A 347 13.59 -22.53 21.33
N GLY A 348 13.59 -23.29 20.23
CA GLY A 348 14.79 -23.80 19.58
C GLY A 348 15.13 -25.26 19.90
N ASP A 349 14.52 -25.85 20.94
CA ASP A 349 14.74 -27.26 21.27
C ASP A 349 14.28 -28.16 20.12
N VAL A 350 15.06 -29.22 19.87
CA VAL A 350 14.76 -30.24 18.88
C VAL A 350 14.63 -31.58 19.58
N VAL A 351 13.46 -32.20 19.48
CA VAL A 351 13.15 -33.44 20.20
C VAL A 351 12.43 -34.44 19.32
N THR A 352 12.58 -35.73 19.63
CA THR A 352 11.75 -36.79 19.08
C THR A 352 10.40 -36.80 19.83
N PRO A 353 9.25 -36.60 19.15
CA PRO A 353 7.96 -36.47 19.83
C PRO A 353 7.60 -37.67 20.74
N SER A 354 7.88 -38.89 20.30
CA SER A 354 7.56 -40.11 21.04
C SER A 354 8.40 -40.31 22.30
N GLU A 355 9.53 -39.61 22.42
CA GLU A 355 10.42 -39.67 23.58
C GLU A 355 10.13 -38.53 24.56
N ALA A 356 9.78 -37.35 24.05
CA ALA A 356 9.56 -36.15 24.84
C ALA A 356 8.13 -36.04 25.42
N PHE A 357 7.13 -36.54 24.70
CA PHE A 357 5.72 -36.43 25.09
C PHE A 357 5.15 -37.77 25.50
N GLU A 358 4.29 -37.76 26.50
CA GLU A 358 3.58 -38.96 26.92
C GLU A 358 2.48 -39.37 25.94
N PHE A 359 2.16 -40.67 25.94
CA PHE A 359 1.04 -41.19 25.17
C PHE A 359 -0.30 -40.64 25.65
N GLY A 360 -1.16 -40.23 24.72
CA GLY A 360 -2.45 -39.60 25.03
C GLY A 360 -3.33 -40.41 25.98
N MET A 361 -3.37 -41.73 25.79
CA MET A 361 -4.16 -42.65 26.63
C MET A 361 -3.74 -42.61 28.11
N MET A 362 -2.48 -42.30 28.41
CA MET A 362 -1.99 -42.23 29.79
C MET A 362 -2.55 -41.03 30.54
N HIS A 363 -2.51 -39.84 29.94
CA HIS A 363 -3.10 -38.68 30.59
C HIS A 363 -4.62 -38.76 30.62
N ALA A 364 -5.27 -39.29 29.57
CA ALA A 364 -6.72 -39.52 29.55
C ALA A 364 -7.17 -40.37 30.74
N ALA A 365 -6.47 -41.48 31.01
CA ALA A 365 -6.73 -42.32 32.17
C ALA A 365 -6.52 -41.59 33.50
N ARG A 366 -5.42 -40.82 33.64
CA ARG A 366 -5.17 -40.03 34.86
C ARG A 366 -6.21 -38.93 35.06
N SER A 367 -6.62 -38.23 34.01
CA SER A 367 -7.66 -37.20 34.06
C SER A 367 -9.01 -37.80 34.46
N ALA A 368 -9.36 -38.98 33.93
CA ALA A 368 -10.58 -39.69 34.29
C ALA A 368 -10.57 -40.07 35.78
N ASP A 369 -9.46 -40.65 36.26
CA ASP A 369 -9.25 -40.97 37.67
C ASP A 369 -9.36 -39.71 38.56
N MET A 370 -8.83 -38.57 38.11
CA MET A 370 -8.92 -37.32 38.84
C MET A 370 -10.37 -36.81 38.90
N ALA A 371 -11.06 -36.78 37.76
CA ALA A 371 -12.45 -36.37 37.64
C ALA A 371 -13.37 -37.20 38.55
N GLU A 372 -13.16 -38.52 38.58
CA GLU A 372 -13.90 -39.45 39.44
C GLU A 372 -13.58 -39.22 40.93
N LYS A 373 -12.30 -39.34 41.32
CA LYS A 373 -11.91 -39.44 42.74
C LYS A 373 -11.91 -38.10 43.47
N TYR A 374 -11.54 -37.02 42.79
CA TYR A 374 -11.36 -35.70 43.44
C TYR A 374 -12.48 -34.71 43.14
N TYR A 375 -13.24 -34.93 42.07
CA TYR A 375 -14.29 -34.00 41.64
C TYR A 375 -15.67 -34.65 41.51
N ASN A 376 -15.80 -35.93 41.87
CA ASN A 376 -17.05 -36.70 41.94
C ASN A 376 -17.91 -36.56 40.66
N LYS A 377 -17.26 -36.63 39.50
CA LYS A 377 -17.92 -36.52 38.20
C LYS A 377 -18.71 -37.78 37.87
N SER A 378 -19.74 -37.64 37.03
CA SER A 378 -20.61 -38.75 36.64
C SER A 378 -19.81 -39.82 35.89
N LYS A 379 -20.33 -41.05 35.88
CA LYS A 379 -19.70 -42.16 35.13
C LYS A 379 -19.56 -41.84 33.65
N ASP A 380 -20.52 -41.11 33.07
CA ASP A 380 -20.49 -40.75 31.66
C ASP A 380 -19.34 -39.77 31.37
N VAL A 381 -19.17 -38.74 32.20
CA VAL A 381 -18.03 -37.80 32.11
C VAL A 381 -16.70 -38.55 32.23
N VAL A 382 -16.57 -39.40 33.25
CA VAL A 382 -15.36 -40.21 33.48
C VAL A 382 -15.08 -41.13 32.28
N THR A 383 -16.12 -41.70 31.68
CA THR A 383 -16.00 -42.60 30.52
C THR A 383 -15.54 -41.84 29.27
N ILE A 384 -16.13 -40.69 28.96
CA ILE A 384 -15.71 -39.84 27.83
C ILE A 384 -14.23 -39.43 28.01
N ILE A 385 -13.87 -38.93 29.19
CA ILE A 385 -12.49 -38.53 29.49
C ILE A 385 -11.54 -39.73 29.38
N ARG A 386 -11.91 -40.92 29.84
CA ARG A 386 -11.00 -42.08 29.79
C ARG A 386 -10.70 -42.53 28.36
N TYR A 387 -11.71 -42.46 27.48
CA TYR A 387 -11.65 -43.10 26.17
C TYR A 387 -11.49 -42.15 24.98
N HIS A 388 -11.43 -40.83 25.16
CA HIS A 388 -11.30 -39.90 24.02
C HIS A 388 -10.06 -40.13 23.13
N HIS A 389 -8.93 -40.57 23.69
CA HIS A 389 -7.75 -40.93 22.89
C HIS A 389 -7.77 -42.37 22.34
N HIS A 390 -8.83 -43.15 22.60
CA HIS A 390 -8.97 -44.49 22.06
C HIS A 390 -9.63 -44.44 20.67
N PRO A 391 -9.11 -45.21 19.70
CA PRO A 391 -9.86 -45.44 18.48
C PRO A 391 -11.06 -46.34 18.80
N GLU A 392 -12.14 -46.19 18.03
CA GLU A 392 -13.45 -46.78 18.38
C GLU A 392 -13.41 -48.31 18.42
N GLU A 393 -12.61 -48.93 17.56
CA GLU A 393 -12.40 -50.37 17.49
C GLU A 393 -11.62 -50.96 18.68
N LYS A 394 -11.02 -50.09 19.53
CA LYS A 394 -10.30 -50.49 20.75
C LYS A 394 -11.06 -50.13 22.03
N LEU A 395 -12.31 -49.68 21.93
CA LEU A 395 -13.17 -49.49 23.09
C LEU A 395 -13.46 -50.84 23.75
N PRO A 396 -13.67 -50.89 25.08
CA PRO A 396 -14.00 -52.14 25.75
C PRO A 396 -15.39 -52.62 25.33
N ASN A 397 -15.62 -53.94 25.40
CA ASN A 397 -16.88 -54.55 24.95
C ASN A 397 -18.11 -54.07 25.73
N ASP A 398 -17.92 -53.58 26.96
CA ASP A 398 -18.95 -53.04 27.83
C ASP A 398 -19.04 -51.50 27.76
N PHE A 399 -18.41 -50.86 26.75
CA PHE A 399 -18.53 -49.42 26.54
C PHE A 399 -20.00 -49.01 26.35
N PRO A 400 -20.49 -47.97 27.05
CA PRO A 400 -21.88 -47.55 26.93
C PRO A 400 -22.16 -46.96 25.54
N THR A 401 -22.87 -47.70 24.69
CA THR A 401 -23.11 -47.33 23.29
C THR A 401 -23.85 -46.00 23.11
N HIS A 402 -24.66 -45.61 24.10
CA HIS A 402 -25.35 -44.32 24.10
C HIS A 402 -24.40 -43.11 24.17
N LEU A 403 -23.14 -43.30 24.58
CA LEU A 403 -22.10 -42.27 24.63
C LEU A 403 -21.29 -42.14 23.34
N LEU A 404 -21.46 -43.04 22.36
CA LEU A 404 -20.67 -43.00 21.11
C LEU A 404 -20.82 -41.68 20.34
N PRO A 405 -22.03 -41.11 20.16
CA PRO A 405 -22.17 -39.82 19.47
C PRO A 405 -21.45 -38.69 20.20
N LEU A 406 -21.55 -38.68 21.54
CA LEU A 406 -20.87 -37.70 22.39
C LEU A 406 -19.35 -37.86 22.34
N LEU A 407 -18.84 -39.10 22.38
CA LEU A 407 -17.41 -39.39 22.29
C LEU A 407 -16.82 -38.91 20.96
N ARG A 408 -17.52 -39.15 19.84
CA ARG A 408 -17.12 -38.66 18.51
C ARG A 408 -17.06 -37.14 18.48
N LEU A 409 -18.13 -36.48 18.94
CA LEU A 409 -18.18 -35.02 19.00
C LEU A 409 -17.05 -34.46 19.87
N PHE A 410 -16.82 -35.06 21.04
CA PHE A 410 -15.76 -34.67 21.96
C PHE A 410 -14.37 -34.76 21.30
N LYS A 411 -14.07 -35.86 20.61
CA LYS A 411 -12.79 -36.06 19.90
C LYS A 411 -12.58 -35.02 18.80
N ILE A 412 -13.65 -34.62 18.12
CA ILE A 412 -13.59 -33.56 17.11
C ILE A 412 -13.27 -32.22 17.79
N ILE A 413 -13.97 -31.87 18.86
CA ILE A 413 -13.74 -30.63 19.61
C ILE A 413 -12.29 -30.54 20.11
N ASP A 414 -11.78 -31.62 20.71
CA ASP A 414 -10.39 -31.70 21.20
C ASP A 414 -9.38 -31.47 20.05
N GLY A 415 -9.56 -32.15 18.92
CA GLY A 415 -8.72 -31.97 17.74
C GLY A 415 -8.73 -30.55 17.16
N LEU A 416 -9.92 -29.93 17.08
CA LEU A 416 -10.07 -28.57 16.58
C LEU A 416 -9.46 -27.54 17.53
N SER A 417 -9.65 -27.72 18.83
CA SER A 417 -9.03 -26.86 19.82
C SER A 417 -7.50 -26.92 19.78
N ALA A 418 -6.92 -28.11 19.61
CA ALA A 418 -5.49 -28.25 19.43
C ALA A 418 -5.00 -27.53 18.15
N ALA A 419 -5.77 -27.61 17.07
CA ALA A 419 -5.48 -26.90 15.82
C ALA A 419 -5.49 -25.37 16.00
N ILE A 420 -6.52 -24.83 16.65
CA ILE A 420 -6.66 -23.39 16.93
C ILE A 420 -5.52 -22.92 17.86
N THR A 421 -5.23 -23.70 18.91
CA THR A 421 -4.27 -23.33 19.96
C THR A 421 -2.82 -23.38 19.46
N ARG A 422 -2.43 -24.45 18.77
CA ARG A 422 -1.01 -24.67 18.38
C ARG A 422 -0.67 -24.19 16.97
N ARG A 423 -1.65 -24.09 16.07
CA ARG A 423 -1.41 -23.80 14.64
C ARG A 423 -2.12 -22.57 14.11
N ASN A 424 -2.83 -21.84 15.00
CA ASN A 424 -3.65 -20.68 14.63
C ASN A 424 -4.61 -20.99 13.46
N ALA A 425 -5.16 -22.21 13.47
CA ALA A 425 -5.98 -22.73 12.37
C ALA A 425 -7.28 -21.93 12.24
N LYS A 426 -7.66 -21.60 11.01
CA LYS A 426 -9.02 -21.15 10.68
C LYS A 426 -9.88 -22.38 10.45
N VAL A 427 -10.91 -22.53 11.27
CA VAL A 427 -11.85 -23.65 11.17
C VAL A 427 -13.19 -23.14 10.67
N ILE A 428 -13.77 -23.85 9.71
CA ILE A 428 -15.13 -23.62 9.20
C ILE A 428 -15.88 -24.93 9.41
N TYR A 429 -17.10 -24.87 9.94
CA TYR A 429 -17.92 -26.06 10.14
C TYR A 429 -19.37 -25.84 9.71
N GLU A 430 -19.97 -26.92 9.20
CA GLU A 430 -21.35 -27.00 8.74
C GLU A 430 -22.01 -28.22 9.38
N VAL A 431 -23.27 -28.06 9.78
CA VAL A 431 -24.06 -29.11 10.44
C VAL A 431 -25.33 -29.37 9.63
N ASP A 432 -25.55 -30.63 9.28
CA ASP A 432 -26.79 -31.12 8.67
C ASP A 432 -27.30 -32.34 9.45
N GLY A 433 -28.26 -32.09 10.35
CA GLY A 433 -28.74 -33.09 11.31
C GLY A 433 -27.61 -33.60 12.21
N SER A 434 -27.26 -34.89 12.07
CA SER A 434 -26.14 -35.55 12.77
C SER A 434 -24.82 -35.55 12.01
N LYS A 435 -24.78 -34.98 10.81
CA LYS A 435 -23.57 -34.89 10.00
C LYS A 435 -22.87 -33.58 10.29
N LEU A 436 -21.60 -33.68 10.65
CA LEU A 436 -20.71 -32.55 10.89
C LEU A 436 -19.63 -32.56 9.83
N ARG A 437 -19.51 -31.45 9.12
CA ARG A 437 -18.44 -31.18 8.17
C ARG A 437 -17.53 -30.10 8.76
N VAL A 438 -16.23 -30.35 8.76
CA VAL A 438 -15.22 -29.43 9.30
C VAL A 438 -14.09 -29.25 8.30
N VAL A 439 -13.76 -27.99 8.00
CA VAL A 439 -12.68 -27.58 7.13
C VAL A 439 -11.65 -26.83 7.96
N GLU A 440 -10.45 -27.38 8.08
CA GLU A 440 -9.31 -26.77 8.77
C GLU A 440 -8.34 -26.16 7.75
N LYS A 441 -8.09 -24.85 7.88
CA LYS A 441 -7.08 -24.12 7.10
C LYS A 441 -5.99 -23.59 8.04
N ASN A 442 -4.78 -24.08 7.85
CA ASN A 442 -3.59 -23.77 8.62
C ASN A 442 -2.62 -22.94 7.75
N GLU A 443 -1.66 -22.26 8.39
CA GLU A 443 -0.62 -21.53 7.66
C GLU A 443 0.22 -22.46 6.78
N HIS A 444 0.50 -23.67 7.26
CA HIS A 444 1.20 -24.68 6.49
C HIS A 444 0.21 -25.63 5.79
N PRO A 445 0.20 -25.71 4.44
CA PRO A 445 -0.79 -26.47 3.67
C PRO A 445 -0.93 -27.95 4.02
N LYS A 446 0.17 -28.61 4.42
CA LYS A 446 0.19 -30.02 4.85
C LYS A 446 -0.77 -30.38 5.99
N TYR A 447 -1.21 -29.39 6.77
CA TYR A 447 -2.16 -29.57 7.86
C TYR A 447 -3.60 -29.23 7.48
N ASN A 448 -3.84 -28.78 6.24
CA ASN A 448 -5.19 -28.48 5.78
C ASN A 448 -5.94 -29.79 5.52
N ARG A 449 -7.15 -29.87 6.05
CA ARG A 449 -7.99 -31.06 5.90
C ARG A 449 -9.46 -30.71 5.94
N GLU A 450 -10.25 -31.61 5.38
CA GLU A 450 -11.69 -31.62 5.47
C GLU A 450 -12.14 -32.95 6.10
N LEU A 451 -12.90 -32.89 7.19
CA LEU A 451 -13.50 -34.04 7.86
C LEU A 451 -15.02 -33.94 7.72
N SER A 452 -15.64 -34.97 7.17
CA SER A 452 -17.10 -35.14 7.19
C SER A 452 -17.43 -36.39 7.99
N ILE A 453 -18.22 -36.26 9.06
CA ILE A 453 -18.56 -37.38 9.93
C ILE A 453 -20.03 -37.35 10.33
N ASP A 454 -20.67 -38.51 10.32
CA ASP A 454 -21.98 -38.72 10.93
C ASP A 454 -21.82 -39.20 12.39
N LEU A 455 -22.31 -38.41 13.34
CA LEU A 455 -22.09 -38.66 14.77
C LEU A 455 -22.77 -39.93 15.28
N TYR A 456 -23.84 -40.41 14.65
CA TYR A 456 -24.55 -41.63 15.07
C TYR A 456 -23.93 -42.90 14.49
N THR A 457 -23.53 -42.87 13.23
CA THR A 457 -22.96 -44.04 12.56
C THR A 457 -21.44 -44.15 12.74
N GLY A 458 -20.75 -43.03 12.95
CA GLY A 458 -19.29 -42.97 12.99
C GLY A 458 -18.64 -43.00 11.61
N ASN A 459 -19.44 -43.02 10.54
CA ASN A 459 -18.95 -42.97 9.18
C ASN A 459 -18.28 -41.62 8.95
N ALA A 460 -16.95 -41.65 8.77
CA ALA A 460 -16.12 -40.48 8.58
C ALA A 460 -15.36 -40.56 7.25
N VAL A 461 -15.28 -39.42 6.56
CA VAL A 461 -14.44 -39.22 5.37
C VAL A 461 -13.52 -38.05 5.68
N GLU A 462 -12.21 -38.30 5.66
CA GLU A 462 -11.18 -37.27 5.83
C GLU A 462 -10.43 -37.09 4.51
N THR A 463 -10.38 -35.85 4.01
CA THR A 463 -9.73 -35.49 2.74
C THR A 463 -8.65 -34.44 2.99
N PRO A 464 -7.37 -34.69 2.65
CA PRO A 464 -6.33 -33.67 2.69
C PRO A 464 -6.62 -32.56 1.69
N LEU A 465 -6.56 -31.31 2.13
CA LEU A 465 -6.69 -30.14 1.25
C LEU A 465 -5.29 -29.70 0.79
N ASN A 466 -4.59 -30.61 0.10
CA ASN A 466 -3.35 -30.26 -0.56
C ASN A 466 -3.67 -29.38 -1.78
N ARG A 467 -2.92 -28.28 -1.96
CA ARG A 467 -3.04 -27.43 -3.15
C ARG A 467 -2.94 -28.29 -4.42
N GLY A 468 -4.09 -28.48 -5.04
CA GLY A 468 -4.28 -29.16 -6.30
C GLY A 468 -5.49 -28.67 -7.07
N ASP A 469 -6.09 -27.54 -6.66
CA ASP A 469 -7.05 -26.78 -7.46
C ASP A 469 -6.81 -25.29 -7.16
N GLU A 470 -6.34 -24.58 -8.19
CA GLU A 470 -6.12 -23.12 -8.23
C GLU A 470 -7.42 -22.32 -8.13
#